data_AF-A0A106EC89-F1
#
_entry.id   AF-A0A106EC89-F1
#
_cell.length_a   1.000
_cell.length_b   1.000
_cell.length_c   1.000
_cell.angle_alpha   90.00
_cell.angle_beta   90.00
_cell.angle_gamma   90.00
#
_symmetry.space_group_name_H-M   'P 1'
#
loop_
_entity.id
_entity.type
_entity.pdbx_description
1 polymer ?
#
loop_
_entity_poly.entity_id
_entity_poly.type
_entity_poly.pdbx_seq_one_letter_code
_entity_poly.pdbx_strand_id
1 'polypeptide(L)'
;MIGPGEPRKRIRYDANVCGGDFRDVRERFDTWKRESRIHRPERRVFDGKDEVRELNHTVYAGPDSAQRALVARCAPSDPFALAVRLAADGRTLWLVMAAYDA
;
A
#
# COMPACT_ATOMS: atom_id res chain seq x y z
N MET A 1 4.91 -6.80 -38.52
CA MET A 1 4.70 -7.89 -37.53
C MET A 1 5.13 -7.35 -36.18
N ILE A 2 4.18 -6.90 -35.35
CA ILE A 2 4.46 -6.45 -33.98
C ILE A 2 4.38 -7.71 -33.11
N GLY A 3 5.49 -8.12 -32.50
CA GLY A 3 5.56 -9.32 -31.65
C GLY A 3 4.51 -9.27 -30.53
N PRO A 4 3.98 -10.42 -30.08
CA PRO A 4 2.99 -10.44 -29.02
C PRO A 4 3.63 -9.80 -27.79
N GLY A 5 3.07 -8.66 -27.38
CA GLY A 5 3.57 -7.89 -26.25
C GLY A 5 3.78 -8.82 -25.06
N GLU A 6 5.00 -8.81 -24.52
CA GLU A 6 5.27 -9.31 -23.18
C GLU A 6 4.10 -8.86 -22.30
N PRO A 7 3.53 -9.74 -21.45
CA PRO A 7 2.48 -9.32 -20.55
C PRO A 7 3.09 -8.19 -19.73
N ARG A 8 2.70 -6.93 -20.01
CA ARG A 8 3.08 -5.76 -19.22
C ARG A 8 2.88 -6.18 -17.79
N LYS A 9 3.96 -6.46 -17.06
CA LYS A 9 3.93 -6.97 -15.69
C LYS A 9 2.88 -6.16 -14.95
N ARG A 10 1.71 -6.78 -14.71
CA ARG A 10 0.55 -6.06 -14.19
C ARG A 10 0.84 -5.85 -12.72
N ILE A 11 1.59 -4.81 -12.39
CA ILE A 11 1.95 -4.53 -10.99
C ILE A 11 0.65 -4.49 -10.19
N ARG A 12 0.56 -5.40 -9.21
CA ARG A 12 -0.58 -5.48 -8.31
C ARG A 12 -0.30 -4.59 -7.13
N TYR A 13 -1.23 -3.68 -6.86
CA TYR A 13 -1.17 -2.81 -5.70
C TYR A 13 -2.16 -3.32 -4.65
N ASP A 14 -1.68 -3.61 -3.45
CA ASP A 14 -2.53 -3.81 -2.28
C ASP A 14 -2.48 -2.53 -1.44
N ALA A 15 -3.65 -1.99 -1.09
CA ALA A 15 -3.77 -0.76 -0.35
C ALA A 15 -4.77 -0.91 0.80
N ASN A 16 -4.41 -0.40 1.98
CA ASN A 16 -5.26 -0.35 3.15
C ASN A 16 -5.18 1.03 3.79
N VAL A 17 -6.29 1.47 4.38
CA VAL A 17 -6.40 2.75 5.08
C VAL A 17 -6.54 2.49 6.57
N CYS A 18 -5.81 3.25 7.37
CA CYS A 18 -5.92 3.25 8.83
C CYS A 18 -5.99 4.69 9.34
N GLY A 19 -6.81 4.92 10.37
CA GLY A 19 -6.76 6.16 11.14
C GLY A 19 -5.70 6.07 12.25
N GLY A 20 -5.44 7.21 12.91
CA GLY A 20 -4.48 7.28 14.02
C GLY A 20 -3.08 7.73 13.58
N ASP A 21 -2.08 7.38 14.38
CA ASP A 21 -0.69 7.77 14.15
C ASP A 21 0.09 6.70 13.39
N PHE A 22 1.30 7.03 12.94
CA PHE A 22 2.16 6.07 12.25
C PHE A 22 2.47 4.82 13.09
N ARG A 23 2.46 4.95 14.42
CA ARG A 23 2.60 3.80 15.32
C ARG A 23 1.43 2.83 15.16
N ASP A 24 0.19 3.32 15.18
CA ASP A 24 -1.00 2.51 14.94
C ASP A 24 -0.94 1.85 13.57
N VAL A 25 -0.41 2.55 12.55
CA VAL A 25 -0.21 1.97 11.22
C VAL A 25 0.72 0.77 11.26
N ARG A 26 1.84 0.81 12.00
CA ARG A 26 2.76 -0.34 12.12
C ARG A 26 2.11 -1.51 12.85
N GLU A 27 1.40 -1.25 13.94
CA GLU A 27 0.69 -2.28 14.69
C GLU A 27 -0.44 -2.91 13.84
N ARG A 28 -1.18 -2.08 13.10
CA ARG A 28 -2.22 -2.53 12.18
C ARG A 28 -1.65 -3.28 10.99
N PHE A 29 -0.49 -2.88 10.49
CA PHE A 29 0.22 -3.57 9.42
C PHE A 29 0.68 -4.97 9.84
N ASP A 30 1.24 -5.13 11.04
CA ASP A 30 1.58 -6.47 11.55
C ASP A 30 0.33 -7.34 11.71
N THR A 31 -0.77 -6.72 12.14
CA THR A 31 -2.07 -7.39 12.20
C THR A 31 -2.55 -7.83 10.81
N TRP A 32 -2.50 -6.95 9.80
CA TRP A 32 -2.86 -7.26 8.42
C TRP A 32 -2.00 -8.37 7.80
N LYS A 33 -0.71 -8.44 8.12
CA LYS A 33 0.17 -9.55 7.72
C LYS A 33 -0.29 -10.91 8.27
N ARG A 34 -0.93 -10.91 9.44
CA ARG A 34 -1.40 -12.10 10.14
C ARG A 34 -2.85 -12.44 9.82
N GLU A 35 -3.68 -11.44 9.53
CA GLU A 35 -5.08 -11.63 9.12
C GLU A 35 -5.16 -12.06 7.66
N SER A 36 -5.55 -13.32 7.42
CA SER A 36 -6.03 -13.75 6.11
C SER A 36 -7.27 -12.93 5.75
N ARG A 37 -7.29 -12.30 4.56
CA ARG A 37 -8.48 -11.54 4.12
C ARG A 37 -9.72 -12.42 4.24
N ILE A 38 -10.70 -11.99 5.03
CA ILE A 38 -12.04 -12.62 5.11
C ILE A 38 -12.68 -12.76 3.72
N HIS A 39 -12.27 -11.93 2.75
CA HIS A 39 -12.77 -11.95 1.38
C HIS A 39 -11.95 -12.78 0.37
N ARG A 40 -10.73 -13.22 0.71
CA ARG A 40 -9.89 -14.13 -0.09
C ARG A 40 -8.91 -14.87 0.83
N PRO A 41 -9.26 -16.07 1.31
CA PRO A 41 -8.46 -16.81 2.28
C PRO A 41 -7.10 -17.29 1.73
N GLU A 42 -6.90 -17.27 0.42
CA GLU A 42 -5.68 -17.79 -0.23
C GLU A 42 -4.46 -16.85 -0.15
N ARG A 43 -4.62 -15.59 0.28
CA ARG A 43 -3.50 -14.63 0.31
C ARG A 43 -3.51 -13.73 1.55
N ARG A 44 -2.35 -13.62 2.20
CA ARG A 44 -2.09 -12.71 3.32
C ARG A 44 -1.93 -11.28 2.81
N VAL A 45 -2.38 -10.30 3.59
CA VAL A 45 -2.23 -8.88 3.23
C VAL A 45 -0.78 -8.49 3.51
N PHE A 46 -0.14 -7.75 2.59
CA PHE A 46 1.26 -7.37 2.71
C PHE A 46 2.25 -8.56 2.81
N ASP A 47 1.91 -9.70 2.22
CA ASP A 47 2.76 -10.90 2.20
C ASP A 47 4.15 -10.57 1.64
N GLY A 48 5.22 -11.03 2.31
CA GLY A 48 6.60 -10.75 1.91
C GLY A 48 7.11 -9.32 2.13
N LYS A 49 6.33 -8.44 2.77
CA LYS A 49 6.82 -7.13 3.22
C LYS A 49 7.24 -7.21 4.70
N ASP A 50 8.47 -6.83 4.99
CA ASP A 50 9.02 -6.83 6.35
C ASP A 50 8.34 -5.77 7.22
N GLU A 51 8.25 -4.55 6.68
CA GLU A 51 7.80 -3.36 7.39
C GLU A 51 7.04 -2.37 6.52
N VAL A 52 6.40 -1.40 7.17
CA VAL A 52 5.82 -0.22 6.54
C VAL A 52 6.69 1.00 6.85
N ARG A 53 6.97 1.80 5.82
CA ARG A 53 7.74 3.04 5.90
C ARG A 53 6.90 4.22 5.47
N GLU A 54 7.05 5.34 6.16
CA GLU A 54 6.45 6.59 5.72
C GLU A 54 7.16 7.09 4.44
N LEU A 55 6.39 7.36 3.39
CA LEU A 55 6.91 7.92 2.14
C LEU A 55 7.37 9.37 2.37
N ASN A 56 6.53 10.18 3.01
CA ASN A 56 6.81 11.56 3.35
C ASN A 56 5.88 12.07 4.47
N HIS A 57 6.31 13.14 5.13
CA HIS A 57 5.51 13.85 6.13
C HIS A 57 4.46 14.79 5.52
N THR A 58 4.14 14.63 4.23
CA THR A 58 3.18 15.46 3.51
C THR A 58 1.77 14.89 3.69
N VAL A 59 0.83 15.76 4.03
CA VAL A 59 -0.60 15.41 4.09
C VAL A 59 -1.24 15.73 2.74
N TYR A 60 -1.67 14.71 2.02
CA TYR A 60 -2.38 14.88 0.75
C TYR A 60 -3.84 15.26 0.98
N ALA A 61 -4.39 16.16 0.17
CA ALA A 61 -5.77 16.64 0.33
C ALA A 61 -6.85 15.59 -0.01
N GLY A 62 -6.47 14.39 -0.47
CA GLY A 62 -7.42 13.32 -0.77
C GLY A 62 -6.75 12.00 -1.17
N PRO A 63 -7.54 10.91 -1.20
CA PRO A 63 -7.04 9.56 -1.43
C PRO A 63 -6.42 9.38 -2.83
N ASP A 64 -6.98 9.99 -3.87
CA ASP A 64 -6.44 9.91 -5.24
C ASP A 64 -5.00 10.42 -5.35
N SER A 65 -4.70 11.57 -4.74
CA SER A 65 -3.34 12.15 -4.78
C SER A 65 -2.36 11.32 -3.98
N ALA A 66 -2.79 10.85 -2.81
CA ALA A 66 -2.01 9.99 -1.94
C ALA A 66 -1.69 8.65 -2.64
N GLN A 67 -2.70 8.06 -3.29
CA GLN A 67 -2.57 6.82 -4.04
C GLN A 67 -1.62 6.98 -5.23
N ARG A 68 -1.72 8.05 -6.01
CA ARG A 68 -0.79 8.31 -7.12
C ARG A 68 0.65 8.46 -6.65
N ALA A 69 0.88 9.16 -5.54
CA ALA A 69 2.22 9.30 -4.97
C ALA A 69 2.81 7.96 -4.53
N LEU A 70 1.99 7.10 -3.93
CA LEU A 70 2.38 5.73 -3.58
C LEU A 70 2.65 4.89 -4.82
N VAL A 71 1.76 4.87 -5.81
CA VAL A 71 1.96 4.12 -7.06
C VAL A 71 3.24 4.54 -7.79
N ALA A 72 3.57 5.84 -7.75
CA ALA A 72 4.78 6.37 -8.36
C ALA A 72 6.08 5.99 -7.63
N ARG A 73 6.00 5.57 -6.35
CA ARG A 73 7.18 5.25 -5.54
C ARG A 73 7.27 3.79 -5.09
N CYS A 74 6.16 3.08 -4.95
CA CYS A 74 6.12 1.68 -4.60
C CYS A 74 6.65 0.84 -5.77
N ALA A 75 7.75 0.14 -5.57
CA ALA A 75 8.22 -0.88 -6.50
C ALA A 75 7.84 -2.29 -6.00
N PRO A 76 7.54 -3.22 -6.91
CA PRO A 76 7.26 -4.62 -6.54
C PRO A 76 8.46 -5.30 -5.87
N SER A 77 9.68 -4.84 -6.16
CA SER A 77 10.93 -5.32 -5.56
C SER A 77 11.22 -4.77 -4.18
N ASP A 78 10.47 -3.77 -3.69
CA ASP A 78 10.71 -3.23 -2.35
C ASP A 78 10.31 -4.25 -1.28
N PRO A 79 11.14 -4.53 -0.26
CA PRO A 79 10.75 -5.40 0.85
C PRO A 79 9.83 -4.69 1.86
N PHE A 80 9.46 -3.43 1.63
CA PHE A 80 8.62 -2.63 2.53
C PHE A 80 7.37 -2.09 1.81
N ALA A 81 6.33 -1.84 2.59
CA ALA A 81 5.17 -1.05 2.15
C ALA A 81 5.42 0.44 2.40
N LEU A 82 4.79 1.30 1.61
CA LEU A 82 4.86 2.76 1.81
C LEU A 82 3.56 3.28 2.37
N ALA A 83 3.65 4.21 3.31
CA ALA A 83 2.52 4.88 3.93
C ALA A 83 2.59 6.39 3.70
N VAL A 84 1.44 6.99 3.40
CA VAL A 84 1.28 8.45 3.25
C VAL A 84 0.12 8.94 4.10
N ARG A 85 0.21 10.19 4.56
CA ARG A 85 -0.90 10.86 5.23
C ARG A 85 -1.83 11.51 4.22
N LEU A 86 -3.13 11.35 4.41
CA LEU A 86 -4.13 12.09 3.66
C LEU A 86 -5.18 12.70 4.59
N ALA A 87 -5.71 13.85 4.21
CA ALA A 87 -6.89 14.41 4.82
C ALA A 87 -8.11 13.77 4.16
N ALA A 88 -8.94 13.10 4.95
CA ALA A 88 -10.23 12.58 4.54
C ALA A 88 -11.26 12.95 5.60
N ASP A 89 -12.35 13.60 5.17
CA ASP A 89 -13.50 13.90 6.04
C ASP A 89 -13.11 14.65 7.34
N GLY A 90 -12.23 15.64 7.21
CA GLY A 90 -11.75 16.43 8.35
C GLY A 90 -10.80 15.70 9.31
N ARG A 91 -10.38 14.47 8.99
CA ARG A 91 -9.42 13.69 9.77
C ARG A 91 -8.18 13.37 8.94
N THR A 92 -7.05 13.20 9.60
CA THR A 92 -5.83 12.67 8.95
C THR A 92 -5.87 11.14 9.03
N LEU A 93 -5.80 10.51 7.88
CA LEU A 93 -5.71 9.06 7.71
C LEU A 93 -4.38 8.69 7.07
N TRP A 94 -4.01 7.43 7.22
CA TRP A 94 -2.84 6.84 6.59
C TRP A 94 -3.29 5.84 5.53
N LEU A 95 -2.82 6.06 4.30
CA LEU A 95 -2.93 5.09 3.22
C LEU A 95 -1.62 4.33 3.12
N VAL A 96 -1.68 3.02 3.33
CA VAL A 96 -0.56 2.10 3.18
C VAL A 96 -0.72 1.34 1.88
N MET A 97 0.32 1.30 1.07
CA MET A 97 0.33 0.57 -0.19
C MET A 97 1.61 -0.24 -0.37
N ALA A 98 1.45 -1.41 -0.97
CA ALA A 98 2.52 -2.26 -1.44
C ALA A 98 2.29 -2.63 -2.90
N ALA A 99 3.37 -2.60 -3.68
CA ALA A 99 3.40 -3.13 -5.03
C ALA A 99 3.92 -4.57 -5.02
N TYR A 100 3.42 -5.37 -5.97
CA TYR A 100 3.76 -6.78 -6.19
C TYR A 100 3.86 -7.06 -7.68
N ASP A 101 4.79 -7.93 -8.07
CA ASP A 101 4.77 -8.58 -9.39
C ASP A 101 3.56 -9.54 -9.40
N ALA A 102 2.72 -9.49 -10.44
CA ALA A 102 1.49 -10.31 -10.51
C ALA A 102 1.68 -11.63 -11.24
#